data_AF-S3A659-F1
#
_entry.id   AF-S3A659-F1
#
_cell.length_a   1.000
_cell.length_b   1.000
_cell.length_c   1.000
_cell.angle_alpha   90.00
_cell.angle_beta   90.00
_cell.angle_gamma   90.00
#
_symmetry.space_group_name_H-M   'P 1'
#
loop_
_entity.id
_entity.type
_entity.pdbx_description
1 polymer ?
#
loop_
_entity_poly.entity_id
_entity_poly.type
_entity_poly.pdbx_seq_one_letter_code
_entity_poly.pdbx_strand_id
1 'polypeptide(L)'
;MIADSRFGDVGKVGAVGEARTGRVLAQLAGRESGPTVIHDVRIPIPGFTANIDHVVISGRDVTLLDSKVWRAGFYWTLGGVTRRGMELAAHCDKKTLQTGVEGIGRMLRNMGVAAHFRRSVLVVWPGPGGVSPNLVLYRPRSTATVIGRDDQSTLRRIARLTGSRPGDPQVVSAISRIIYA
;
A
#
# COMPACT_ATOMS: atom_id res chain seq x y z
N MET A 1 3.74 16.21 -18.28
CA MET A 1 4.35 14.89 -18.08
C MET A 1 5.86 15.09 -18.27
N ILE A 2 6.64 15.26 -17.19
CA ILE A 2 8.11 15.29 -17.29
C ILE A 2 8.58 13.97 -16.73
N ALA A 3 8.84 13.02 -17.62
CA ALA A 3 9.64 11.85 -17.30
C ALA A 3 11.08 12.35 -17.11
N ASP A 4 11.51 12.48 -15.86
CA ASP A 4 12.93 12.69 -15.54
C ASP A 4 13.66 11.41 -15.93
N SER A 5 14.36 11.45 -17.07
CA SER A 5 15.09 10.35 -17.73
C SER A 5 16.20 9.71 -16.87
N ARG A 6 16.38 10.18 -15.63
CA ARG A 6 17.35 9.67 -14.64
C ARG A 6 16.76 8.62 -13.69
N PHE A 7 15.44 8.45 -13.67
CA PHE A 7 14.80 7.25 -13.13
C PHE A 7 14.58 6.33 -14.31
N GLY A 8 15.14 5.12 -14.31
CA GLY A 8 14.90 4.14 -15.36
C GLY A 8 13.40 3.87 -15.56
N ASP A 9 13.07 2.96 -16.48
CA ASP A 9 11.68 2.59 -16.81
C ASP A 9 10.78 2.53 -15.56
N VAL A 10 9.85 3.48 -15.46
CA VAL A 10 9.00 3.72 -14.29
C VAL A 10 8.23 2.46 -13.91
N GLY A 11 7.85 1.64 -14.90
CA GLY A 11 7.18 0.36 -14.67
C GLY A 11 8.08 -0.64 -13.96
N LYS A 12 9.34 -0.78 -14.41
CA LYS A 12 10.32 -1.68 -13.78
C LYS A 12 10.66 -1.24 -12.36
N VAL A 13 10.82 0.06 -12.14
CA VAL A 13 11.08 0.62 -10.80
C VAL A 13 9.90 0.36 -9.86
N GLY A 14 8.66 0.52 -10.35
CA GLY A 14 7.45 0.17 -9.61
C GLY A 14 7.42 -1.30 -9.20
N ALA A 15 7.65 -2.21 -10.15
CA ALA A 15 7.64 -3.65 -9.92
C ALA A 15 8.68 -4.10 -8.87
N VAL A 16 9.83 -3.43 -8.77
CA VAL A 16 10.82 -3.71 -7.71
C VAL A 16 10.26 -3.38 -6.31
N GLY A 17 9.58 -2.25 -6.15
CA GLY A 17 8.96 -1.87 -4.87
C GLY A 17 7.85 -2.83 -4.47
N GLU A 18 7.04 -3.24 -5.44
CA GLU A 18 5.98 -4.23 -5.26
C GLU A 18 6.55 -5.58 -4.84
N ALA A 19 7.54 -6.10 -5.57
CA ALA A 19 8.19 -7.37 -5.25
C ALA A 19 8.85 -7.35 -3.85
N ARG A 20 9.47 -6.23 -3.44
CA ARG A 20 10.04 -6.09 -2.10
C ARG A 20 8.96 -6.15 -1.01
N THR A 21 7.85 -5.44 -1.23
CA THR A 21 6.72 -5.47 -0.29
C THR A 21 6.09 -6.85 -0.23
N GLY A 22 5.88 -7.50 -1.38
CA GLY A 22 5.40 -8.87 -1.49
C GLY A 22 6.26 -9.87 -0.72
N ARG A 23 7.60 -9.76 -0.76
CA ARG A 23 8.49 -10.62 0.05
C ARG A 23 8.30 -10.43 1.56
N VAL A 24 8.10 -9.20 2.02
CA VAL A 24 7.83 -8.93 3.44
C VAL A 24 6.47 -9.51 3.84
N LEU A 25 5.46 -9.35 2.99
CA LEU A 25 4.12 -9.88 3.24
C LEU A 25 4.09 -11.42 3.19
N ALA A 26 4.85 -12.05 2.31
CA ALA A 26 5.00 -13.51 2.26
C ALA A 26 5.58 -14.07 3.57
N GLN A 27 6.58 -13.40 4.15
CA GLN A 27 7.11 -13.77 5.48
C GLN A 27 6.07 -13.63 6.59
N LEU A 28 5.17 -12.63 6.49
CA LEU A 28 4.10 -12.44 7.46
C LEU A 28 3.01 -13.52 7.33
N ALA A 29 2.60 -13.80 6.09
CA ALA A 29 1.57 -14.78 5.75
C ALA A 29 2.01 -16.21 6.06
N GLY A 30 3.29 -16.54 5.86
CA GLY A 30 3.85 -17.87 6.08
C GLY A 30 4.01 -18.27 7.55
N ARG A 31 3.59 -17.44 8.51
CA ARG A 31 3.54 -17.82 9.93
C ARG A 31 2.35 -18.76 10.15
N GLU A 32 2.46 -19.69 11.10
CA GLU A 32 1.43 -20.70 11.41
C GLU A 32 0.02 -20.12 11.61
N SER A 33 -0.07 -18.89 12.14
CA SER A 33 -1.33 -18.13 12.28
C SER A 33 -1.27 -16.77 11.57
N GLY A 34 -0.51 -16.68 10.48
CA GLY A 34 -0.32 -15.45 9.71
C GLY A 34 -1.62 -14.95 9.07
N PRO A 35 -1.69 -13.65 8.72
CA PRO A 35 -2.82 -13.09 8.01
C PRO A 35 -2.86 -13.58 6.56
N THR A 36 -4.03 -13.46 5.93
CA THR A 36 -4.17 -13.71 4.50
C THR A 36 -3.74 -12.48 3.71
N VAL A 37 -2.94 -12.69 2.66
CA VAL A 37 -2.50 -11.62 1.75
C VAL A 37 -3.05 -11.91 0.36
N ILE A 38 -3.71 -10.91 -0.22
CA ILE A 38 -4.20 -10.95 -1.60
C ILE A 38 -3.47 -9.86 -2.37
N HIS A 39 -2.93 -10.21 -3.53
CA HIS A 39 -2.18 -9.31 -4.39
C HIS A 39 -3.06 -8.82 -5.55
N ASP A 40 -2.71 -7.66 -6.11
CA ASP A 40 -3.31 -7.07 -7.31
C ASP A 40 -4.84 -7.05 -7.33
N VAL A 41 -5.41 -6.27 -6.39
CA VAL A 41 -6.85 -6.20 -6.16
C VAL A 41 -7.46 -5.03 -6.92
N ARG A 42 -8.44 -5.30 -7.78
CA ARG A 42 -9.25 -4.28 -8.47
C ARG A 42 -9.98 -3.41 -7.47
N ILE A 43 -10.06 -2.11 -7.74
CA ILE A 43 -10.99 -1.25 -7.03
C ILE A 43 -12.35 -1.36 -7.72
N PRO A 44 -13.40 -1.90 -7.06
CA PRO A 44 -14.67 -2.22 -7.70
C PRO A 44 -15.55 -0.96 -7.87
N ILE A 45 -15.07 -0.02 -8.69
CA ILE A 45 -15.77 1.21 -9.06
C ILE A 45 -15.81 1.26 -10.59
N PRO A 46 -16.99 1.38 -11.22
CA PRO A 46 -17.11 1.46 -12.67
C PRO A 46 -16.23 2.57 -13.28
N GLY A 47 -15.45 2.23 -14.30
CA GLY A 47 -14.54 3.15 -14.98
C GLY A 47 -13.24 3.45 -14.24
N PHE A 48 -13.03 2.92 -13.03
CA PHE A 48 -11.78 3.07 -12.28
C PHE A 48 -10.84 1.90 -12.60
N THR A 49 -9.65 2.22 -13.11
CA THR A 49 -8.70 1.22 -13.64
C THR A 49 -7.47 0.98 -12.78
N ALA A 50 -7.36 1.68 -11.64
CA ALA A 50 -6.23 1.50 -10.72
C ALA A 50 -6.50 0.35 -9.73
N ASN A 51 -5.39 -0.26 -9.32
CA ASN A 51 -5.37 -1.47 -8.51
C ASN A 51 -4.79 -1.14 -7.14
N ILE A 52 -5.03 -2.02 -6.17
CA ILE A 52 -4.32 -2.04 -4.90
C ILE A 52 -3.28 -3.14 -4.96
N ASP A 53 -2.00 -2.79 -4.80
CA ASP A 53 -0.89 -3.75 -4.87
C ASP A 53 -1.13 -4.94 -3.94
N HIS A 54 -1.49 -4.68 -2.67
CA HIS A 54 -1.71 -5.74 -1.68
C HIS A 54 -2.85 -5.42 -0.70
N VAL A 55 -3.59 -6.46 -0.33
CA VAL A 55 -4.60 -6.42 0.72
C VAL A 55 -4.25 -7.46 1.76
N VAL A 56 -4.13 -7.03 3.03
CA VAL A 56 -3.89 -7.91 4.16
C VAL A 56 -5.15 -8.02 4.99
N ILE A 57 -5.57 -9.25 5.27
CA ILE A 57 -6.77 -9.59 6.01
C ILE A 57 -6.36 -10.34 7.29
N SER A 58 -6.66 -9.76 8.44
CA SER A 58 -6.39 -10.35 9.75
C SER A 58 -7.65 -10.42 10.59
N GLY A 59 -8.22 -11.61 10.77
CA GLY A 59 -9.62 -11.74 11.14
C GLY A 59 -10.50 -10.99 10.14
N ARG A 60 -11.33 -10.07 10.63
CA ARG A 60 -12.17 -9.18 9.81
C ARG A 60 -11.54 -7.82 9.51
N ASP A 61 -10.32 -7.59 10.00
CA ASP A 61 -9.58 -6.36 9.74
C ASP A 61 -8.94 -6.41 8.35
N VAL A 62 -9.27 -5.42 7.51
CA VAL A 62 -8.75 -5.27 6.15
C VAL A 62 -7.81 -4.08 6.11
N THR A 63 -6.59 -4.30 5.63
CA THR A 63 -5.59 -3.24 5.43
C THR A 63 -5.19 -3.23 3.96
N LEU A 64 -5.38 -2.10 3.29
CA LEU A 64 -4.89 -1.89 1.92
C LEU A 64 -3.46 -1.37 1.97
N LEU A 65 -2.60 -1.93 1.14
CA LEU A 65 -1.22 -1.50 0.99
C LEU A 65 -0.91 -1.15 -0.45
N ASP A 66 -0.16 -0.07 -0.60
CA ASP A 66 0.43 0.35 -1.86
C ASP A 66 1.94 0.47 -1.63
N SER A 67 2.71 0.07 -2.64
CA SER A 67 4.16 0.14 -2.61
C SER A 67 4.65 1.19 -3.59
N LYS A 68 5.63 1.98 -3.18
CA LYS A 68 6.23 3.01 -4.03
C LYS A 68 7.73 3.07 -3.82
N VAL A 69 8.45 3.36 -4.90
CA VAL A 69 9.88 3.62 -4.87
C VAL A 69 10.11 5.11 -5.06
N TRP A 70 10.67 5.79 -4.05
CA TRP A 70 10.85 7.24 -4.06
C TRP A 70 12.31 7.65 -4.01
N ARG A 71 12.58 8.82 -4.60
CA ARG A 71 13.89 9.48 -4.51
C ARG A 71 14.24 9.85 -3.08
N ALA A 72 15.53 9.91 -2.80
CA ALA A 72 16.02 10.63 -1.64
C ALA A 72 15.55 12.10 -1.67
N GLY A 73 15.39 12.66 -0.48
CA GLY A 73 14.96 14.04 -0.27
C GLY A 73 14.05 14.19 0.92
N PHE A 74 13.82 15.43 1.32
CA PHE A 74 12.90 15.79 2.38
C PHE A 74 11.50 16.00 1.82
N TYR A 75 10.57 15.13 2.19
CA TYR A 75 9.17 15.21 1.80
C TYR A 75 8.35 15.81 2.95
N TRP A 76 7.50 16.77 2.60
CA TRP A 76 6.63 17.44 3.56
C TRP A 76 5.29 17.80 2.92
N THR A 77 4.25 17.79 3.74
CA THR A 77 2.88 18.08 3.31
C THR A 77 2.33 19.28 4.08
N LEU A 78 1.80 20.27 3.36
CA LEU A 78 1.10 21.42 3.96
C LEU A 78 -0.15 21.72 3.12
N GLY A 79 -1.29 21.94 3.78
CA GLY A 79 -2.56 22.21 3.09
C GLY A 79 -3.03 21.07 2.17
N GLY A 80 -2.52 19.85 2.36
CA GLY A 80 -2.82 18.71 1.47
C GLY A 80 -2.00 18.67 0.18
N VAL A 81 -0.97 19.52 0.06
CA VAL A 81 -0.02 19.52 -1.05
C VAL A 81 1.32 19.00 -0.55
N THR A 82 1.84 17.96 -1.19
CA THR A 82 3.14 17.39 -0.85
C THR A 82 4.24 17.92 -1.77
N ARG A 83 5.37 18.25 -1.16
CA ARG A 83 6.60 18.69 -1.85
C ARG A 83 7.79 17.85 -1.43
N ARG A 84 8.79 17.76 -2.32
CA ARG A 84 10.14 17.24 -2.05
C ARG A 84 11.12 18.41 -2.13
N GLY A 85 11.62 18.88 -1.00
CA GLY A 85 12.25 20.20 -0.95
C GLY A 85 11.23 21.27 -1.39
N MET A 86 11.53 22.03 -2.44
CA MET A 86 10.60 23.00 -3.02
C MET A 86 9.78 22.46 -4.21
N GLU A 87 10.14 21.30 -4.73
CA GLU A 87 9.50 20.70 -5.91
C GLU A 87 8.15 20.09 -5.56
N LEU A 88 7.13 20.31 -6.40
CA LEU A 88 5.83 19.68 -6.25
C LEU A 88 5.93 18.16 -6.46
N ALA A 89 5.42 17.39 -5.49
CA ALA A 89 5.41 15.93 -5.52
C ALA A 89 3.97 15.40 -5.61
N ALA A 90 3.22 15.81 -6.64
CA ALA A 90 1.80 15.50 -6.81
C ALA A 90 1.47 13.99 -6.81
N HIS A 91 2.44 13.14 -7.15
CA HIS A 91 2.27 11.68 -7.09
C HIS A 91 2.07 11.16 -5.66
N CYS A 92 2.54 11.87 -4.63
CA CYS A 92 2.35 11.53 -3.23
C CYS A 92 0.92 11.79 -2.75
N ASP A 93 0.17 12.68 -3.42
CA ASP A 93 -1.17 13.11 -3.00
C ASP A 93 -2.30 12.31 -3.67
N LYS A 94 -1.95 11.25 -4.41
CA LYS A 94 -2.93 10.35 -5.04
C LYS A 94 -3.83 9.70 -3.98
N LYS A 95 -5.13 9.64 -4.26
CA LYS A 95 -6.16 9.11 -3.35
C LYS A 95 -6.48 7.63 -3.55
N THR A 96 -5.67 6.88 -4.30
CA THR A 96 -5.95 5.49 -4.68
C THR A 96 -6.33 4.61 -3.50
N LEU A 97 -5.58 4.66 -2.39
CA LEU A 97 -5.88 3.88 -1.18
C LEU A 97 -7.23 4.27 -0.56
N GLN A 98 -7.55 5.57 -0.48
CA GLN A 98 -8.84 6.03 0.03
C GLN A 98 -9.98 5.53 -0.85
N THR A 99 -9.86 5.70 -2.16
CA THR A 99 -10.83 5.22 -3.15
C THR A 99 -10.97 3.70 -3.09
N GLY A 100 -9.89 2.97 -2.85
CA GLY A 100 -9.91 1.53 -2.63
C GLY A 100 -10.70 1.13 -1.39
N VAL A 101 -10.50 1.83 -0.25
CA VAL A 101 -11.29 1.59 0.98
C VAL A 101 -12.78 1.82 0.71
N GLU A 102 -13.13 2.91 0.05
CA GLU A 102 -14.52 3.26 -0.27
C GLU A 102 -15.16 2.23 -1.21
N GLY A 103 -14.46 1.85 -2.28
CA GLY A 103 -14.93 0.89 -3.29
C GLY A 103 -15.08 -0.52 -2.73
N ILE A 104 -14.01 -1.08 -2.16
CA ILE A 104 -14.03 -2.44 -1.58
C ILE A 104 -15.00 -2.49 -0.40
N GLY A 105 -15.02 -1.45 0.45
CA GLY A 105 -15.95 -1.37 1.56
C GLY A 105 -17.42 -1.34 1.12
N ARG A 106 -17.75 -0.63 0.03
CA ARG A 106 -19.10 -0.67 -0.55
C ARG A 106 -19.46 -2.06 -1.06
N MET A 107 -18.54 -2.71 -1.78
CA MET A 107 -18.75 -4.07 -2.27
C MET A 107 -19.03 -5.05 -1.13
N LEU A 108 -18.20 -5.07 -0.09
CA LEU A 108 -18.38 -5.97 1.06
C LEU A 108 -19.72 -5.74 1.77
N ARG A 109 -20.13 -4.47 1.96
CA ARG A 109 -21.45 -4.14 2.53
C ARG A 109 -22.59 -4.66 1.67
N ASN A 110 -22.53 -4.48 0.35
CA ASN A 110 -23.56 -4.98 -0.57
C ASN A 110 -23.65 -6.51 -0.57
N MET A 111 -22.55 -7.20 -0.25
CA MET A 111 -22.50 -8.65 -0.09
C MET A 111 -22.92 -9.14 1.31
N GLY A 112 -23.26 -8.23 2.25
CA GLY A 112 -23.56 -8.60 3.63
C GLY A 112 -22.33 -9.07 4.44
N VAL A 113 -21.12 -8.79 3.98
CA VAL A 113 -19.87 -9.21 4.63
C VAL A 113 -19.37 -8.09 5.54
N ALA A 114 -19.40 -8.32 6.85
CA ALA A 114 -18.87 -7.37 7.82
C ALA A 114 -17.33 -7.42 7.88
N ALA A 115 -16.70 -6.27 7.65
CA ALA A 115 -15.25 -6.07 7.70
C ALA A 115 -14.91 -4.68 8.27
N HIS A 116 -13.74 -4.54 8.89
CA HIS A 116 -13.24 -3.30 9.45
C HIS A 116 -11.99 -2.84 8.69
N PHE A 117 -12.04 -1.67 8.08
CA PHE A 117 -10.85 -1.13 7.41
C PHE A 117 -9.93 -0.47 8.43
N ARG A 118 -8.73 -1.01 8.57
CA ARG A 118 -7.65 -0.32 9.29
C ARG A 118 -7.07 0.78 8.40
N ARG A 119 -6.26 1.65 9.00
CA ARG A 119 -5.52 2.68 8.27
C ARG A 119 -4.67 2.02 7.18
N SER A 120 -4.87 2.41 5.92
CA SER A 120 -4.08 1.93 4.79
C SER A 120 -2.59 2.21 4.99
N VAL A 121 -1.73 1.41 4.35
CA VAL A 121 -0.28 1.53 4.50
C VAL A 121 0.37 1.84 3.15
N LEU A 122 1.12 2.93 3.10
CA LEU A 122 2.03 3.22 1.99
C LEU A 122 3.43 2.78 2.38
N VAL A 123 3.96 1.76 1.70
CA VAL A 123 5.34 1.31 1.87
C VAL A 123 6.21 2.04 0.87
N VAL A 124 7.11 2.89 1.37
CA VAL A 124 8.00 3.70 0.56
C VAL A 124 9.41 3.11 0.61
N TRP A 125 9.84 2.54 -0.49
CA TRP A 125 11.18 2.02 -0.68
C TRP A 125 12.12 3.10 -1.22
N PRO A 126 13.39 3.14 -0.76
CA PRO A 126 14.41 4.00 -1.36
C PRO A 126 14.62 3.64 -2.83
N GLY A 127 14.73 4.65 -3.68
CA GLY A 127 15.09 4.52 -5.08
C GLY A 127 16.58 4.20 -5.30
N PRO A 128 17.02 4.19 -6.57
CA PRO A 128 18.42 3.96 -6.94
C PRO A 128 19.37 4.86 -6.13
N GLY A 129 20.46 4.27 -5.61
CA GLY A 129 21.39 4.93 -4.69
C GLY A 129 21.13 4.66 -3.20
N GLY A 130 20.02 3.99 -2.85
CA GLY A 130 19.79 3.42 -1.50
C GLY A 130 19.50 4.43 -0.39
N VAL A 131 19.67 5.73 -0.63
CA VAL A 131 19.39 6.78 0.35
C VAL A 131 17.88 6.90 0.57
N SER A 132 17.45 6.68 1.81
CA SER A 132 16.04 6.72 2.19
C SER A 132 15.45 8.14 2.09
N PRO A 133 14.20 8.28 1.64
CA PRO A 133 13.51 9.57 1.73
C PRO A 133 13.28 9.94 3.20
N ASN A 134 13.41 11.23 3.51
CA ASN A 134 13.03 11.75 4.81
C ASN A 134 11.54 12.14 4.77
N LEU A 135 10.73 11.38 5.50
CA LEU A 135 9.27 11.51 5.55
C LEU A 135 8.77 12.10 6.87
N VAL A 136 9.65 12.74 7.66
CA VAL A 136 9.30 13.18 9.02
C VAL A 136 8.15 14.20 9.05
N LEU A 137 8.03 15.06 8.03
CA LEU A 137 6.90 16.00 7.86
C LEU A 137 5.95 15.62 6.73
N TYR A 138 6.12 14.44 6.13
CA TYR A 138 5.17 13.91 5.18
C TYR A 138 3.91 13.47 5.94
N ARG A 139 2.75 13.99 5.53
CA ARG A 139 1.47 13.79 6.24
C ARG A 139 0.36 13.44 5.24
N PRO A 140 0.38 12.22 4.66
CA PRO A 140 -0.70 11.78 3.80
C PRO A 140 -2.00 11.60 4.60
N ARG A 141 -3.12 11.91 3.97
CA ARG A 141 -4.44 11.72 4.57
C ARG A 141 -4.74 10.24 4.71
N SER A 142 -5.20 9.83 5.90
CA SER A 142 -5.74 8.49 6.19
C SER A 142 -4.83 7.30 5.88
N THR A 143 -3.53 7.52 5.67
CA THR A 143 -2.56 6.47 5.30
C THR A 143 -1.36 6.50 6.23
N ALA A 144 -0.98 5.37 6.79
CA ALA A 144 0.25 5.21 7.54
C ALA A 144 1.40 5.03 6.55
N THR A 145 2.55 5.65 6.81
CA THR A 145 3.72 5.50 5.94
C THR A 145 4.77 4.66 6.64
N VAL A 146 5.33 3.70 5.90
CA VAL A 146 6.44 2.85 6.34
C VAL A 146 7.57 3.03 5.36
N ILE A 147 8.75 3.42 5.86
CA ILE A 147 9.97 3.40 5.04
C ILE A 147 10.44 1.95 4.99
N GLY A 148 10.45 1.38 3.79
CA GLY A 148 10.92 0.02 3.55
C GLY A 148 12.43 -0.09 3.70
N ARG A 149 12.86 -1.14 4.41
CA ARG A 149 14.24 -1.57 4.61
C ARG A 149 14.34 -3.07 4.38
N ASP A 150 15.48 -3.54 3.88
CA ASP A 150 15.76 -4.98 3.71
C ASP A 150 16.19 -5.63 5.04
N ASP A 151 15.44 -5.32 6.11
CA ASP A 151 15.64 -5.84 7.45
C ASP A 151 14.28 -6.18 8.11
N GLN A 152 14.34 -6.75 9.31
CA GLN A 152 13.14 -7.19 10.05
C GLN A 152 12.29 -6.03 10.59
N SER A 153 12.75 -4.78 10.54
CA SER A 153 11.98 -3.63 11.03
C SER A 153 10.76 -3.35 10.17
N THR A 154 10.87 -3.52 8.85
CA THR A 154 9.75 -3.37 7.91
C THR A 154 8.67 -4.40 8.23
N LEU A 155 9.05 -5.66 8.40
CA LEU A 155 8.12 -6.75 8.76
C LEU A 155 7.41 -6.45 10.07
N ARG A 156 8.16 -6.10 11.13
CA ARG A 156 7.58 -5.77 12.45
C ARG A 156 6.59 -4.61 12.35
N ARG A 157 6.92 -3.57 11.57
CA ARG A 157 6.06 -2.40 11.43
C ARG A 157 4.78 -2.71 10.66
N ILE A 158 4.89 -3.43 9.54
CA ILE A 158 3.73 -3.87 8.75
C ILE A 158 2.84 -4.77 9.61
N ALA A 159 3.39 -5.79 10.27
CA ALA A 159 2.63 -6.70 11.13
C ALA A 159 1.83 -5.95 12.23
N ARG A 160 2.42 -4.90 12.83
CA ARG A 160 1.70 -4.07 13.82
C ARG A 160 0.50 -3.33 13.21
N LEU A 161 0.64 -2.85 11.98
CA LEU A 161 -0.39 -2.08 11.28
C LEU A 161 -1.48 -2.97 10.68
N THR A 162 -1.14 -4.18 10.23
CA THR A 162 -2.07 -5.09 9.54
C THR A 162 -2.69 -6.13 10.46
N GLY A 163 -2.04 -6.47 11.57
CA GLY A 163 -2.39 -7.64 12.38
C GLY A 163 -1.64 -8.89 11.94
N SER A 164 -1.77 -9.95 12.75
CA SER A 164 -1.01 -11.20 12.62
C SER A 164 -1.83 -12.44 12.92
N ARG A 165 -3.15 -12.37 12.76
CA ARG A 165 -4.11 -13.49 12.87
C ARG A 165 -4.57 -13.94 11.48
N PRO A 166 -5.02 -15.20 11.30
CA PRO A 166 -5.61 -15.67 10.05
C PRO A 166 -6.78 -14.81 9.59
N GLY A 167 -6.93 -14.63 8.28
CA GLY A 167 -8.05 -13.88 7.70
C GLY A 167 -9.38 -14.62 7.87
N ASP A 168 -10.47 -13.87 8.06
CA ASP A 168 -11.82 -14.43 8.08
C ASP A 168 -12.17 -14.98 6.67
N PRO A 169 -12.56 -16.26 6.55
CA PRO A 169 -12.82 -16.88 5.25
C PRO A 169 -13.87 -16.17 4.40
N GLN A 170 -14.88 -15.53 5.00
CA GLN A 170 -15.90 -14.79 4.27
C GLN A 170 -15.33 -13.51 3.64
N VAL A 171 -14.49 -12.80 4.40
CA VAL A 171 -13.81 -11.58 3.90
C VAL A 171 -12.81 -11.94 2.80
N VAL A 172 -12.02 -12.99 3.02
CA VAL A 172 -11.07 -13.51 2.02
C VAL A 172 -11.80 -13.89 0.74
N SER A 173 -12.84 -14.74 0.83
CA SER A 173 -13.60 -15.18 -0.34
C SER A 173 -14.21 -14.01 -1.11
N ALA A 174 -14.75 -13.01 -0.42
CA ALA A 174 -15.35 -11.84 -1.05
C ALA A 174 -14.31 -10.97 -1.79
N ILE A 175 -13.15 -10.70 -1.18
CA ILE A 175 -12.09 -9.91 -1.81
C ILE A 175 -11.42 -10.68 -2.96
N SER A 176 -11.30 -12.01 -2.88
CA SER A 176 -10.71 -12.80 -3.96
C SER A 176 -11.49 -12.73 -5.30
N ARG A 177 -12.76 -12.32 -5.29
CA ARG A 177 -13.57 -12.15 -6.51
C ARG A 177 -13.16 -10.98 -7.39
N ILE A 178 -12.32 -10.07 -6.88
CA ILE A 178 -11.90 -8.85 -7.55
C ILE A 178 -10.39 -8.81 -7.76
N ILE A 179 -9.71 -9.97 -7.76
CA ILE A 179 -8.31 -10.07 -8.18
C ILE A 179 -8.24 -9.85 -9.70
N TYR A 180 -7.19 -9.19 -10.18
CA TYR A 180 -6.89 -9.17 -11.62
C TYR A 180 -6.51 -10.58 -12.09
N ALA A 181 -7.31 -11.15 -12.99
CA ALA A 181 -6.94 -12.31 -13.78
C ALA A 181 -5.93 -11.93 -14.86
#